data_AF-A0A7S0FAV3-F1
#
_entry.id   AF-A0A7S0FAV3-F1
#
_cell.length_a   1.000
_cell.length_b   1.000
_cell.length_c   1.000
_cell.angle_alpha   90.00
_cell.angle_beta   90.00
_cell.angle_gamma   90.00
#
_symmetry.space_group_name_H-M   'P 1'
#
loop_
_entity.id
_entity.type
_entity.pdbx_description
1 polymer ?
#
loop_
_entity_poly.entity_id
_entity_poly.type
_entity_poly.pdbx_seq_one_letter_code
_entity_poly.pdbx_strand_id
1 'polypeptide(L)'
;MAAKGSCAGILQGIFTTASSSKETVPKAERESVAVSVLGLEGDRQECAVDEDWGGHGGPLKAVCCWSADVMVELQREGHPVLPGFCGENFLLGGLDWEQVVPGLRLEVGAVLLEVTQHVRPCHKQASNFLHGQYSEISPVKRPRRSRVYCAVLVPGKVSLGDAVKLHVNTRGAKAYAVDPCVLGRSPRLDWWRLVLPSRPFLGLSGLALGHFLVLGLGLLLGRLSVGWPRQWR
;
A
#
# COMPACT_ATOMS: atom_id res chain seq x y z
N MET A 1 9.66 3.65 -27.64
CA MET A 1 8.43 3.65 -26.82
C MET A 1 8.83 3.93 -25.39
N ALA A 2 8.58 5.15 -24.90
CA ALA A 2 8.91 5.52 -23.52
C ALA A 2 8.03 4.73 -22.55
N ALA A 3 8.65 4.10 -21.54
CA ALA A 3 7.93 3.58 -20.39
C ALA A 3 7.16 4.76 -19.77
N LYS A 4 5.82 4.64 -19.67
CA LYS A 4 4.99 5.62 -18.98
C LYS A 4 5.52 5.75 -17.54
N GLY A 5 6.15 6.89 -17.28
CA GLY A 5 6.75 7.23 -15.98
C GLY A 5 5.72 7.11 -14.87
N SER A 6 6.21 6.76 -13.68
CA SER A 6 5.49 6.67 -12.42
C SER A 6 4.37 7.71 -12.30
N CYS A 7 3.13 7.23 -12.13
CA CYS A 7 1.99 8.07 -11.77
C CYS A 7 2.19 8.49 -10.31
N ALA A 8 2.91 9.61 -10.13
CA ALA A 8 3.24 10.16 -8.82
C ALA A 8 2.12 11.11 -8.39
N GLY A 9 1.45 10.77 -7.30
CA GLY A 9 0.51 11.63 -6.60
C GLY A 9 1.14 12.32 -5.40
N ILE A 10 0.31 12.98 -4.60
CA ILE A 10 0.72 13.76 -3.43
C ILE A 10 -0.24 13.47 -2.26
N LEU A 11 0.30 13.37 -1.06
CA LEU A 11 -0.47 13.33 0.19
C LEU A 11 -0.98 14.74 0.52
N GLN A 12 -2.26 14.99 0.28
CA GLN A 12 -2.89 16.30 0.43
C GLN A 12 -3.55 16.51 1.81
N GLY A 13 -3.79 15.45 2.57
CA GLY A 13 -4.39 15.55 3.89
C GLY A 13 -4.01 14.37 4.77
N ILE A 14 -3.75 14.65 6.05
CA ILE A 14 -3.52 13.67 7.10
C ILE A 14 -4.52 13.94 8.21
N PHE A 15 -5.28 12.92 8.60
CA PHE A 15 -6.32 13.04 9.61
C PHE A 15 -6.25 11.92 10.64
N THR A 16 -6.31 12.29 11.92
CA THR A 16 -6.43 11.37 13.04
C THR A 16 -7.66 11.67 13.88
N THR A 17 -8.11 10.74 14.71
CA THR A 17 -9.13 11.01 15.72
C THR A 17 -8.78 12.28 16.50
N ALA A 18 -9.76 13.16 16.70
CA ALA A 18 -9.56 14.37 17.51
C ALA A 18 -9.33 13.96 18.97
N SER A 19 -8.34 14.57 19.63
CA SER A 19 -7.88 14.21 20.98
C SER A 19 -8.93 14.37 22.08
N SER A 20 -10.09 14.99 21.79
CA SER A 20 -11.14 15.32 22.75
C SER A 20 -12.52 14.70 22.46
N SER A 21 -12.69 13.91 21.40
CA SER A 21 -14.01 13.37 21.02
C SER A 21 -14.09 11.85 21.16
N LYS A 22 -15.21 11.35 21.69
CA LYS A 22 -15.59 9.92 21.56
C LYS A 22 -15.90 9.54 20.10
N GLU A 23 -16.13 10.53 19.26
CA GLU A 23 -16.45 10.41 17.83
C GLU A 23 -15.19 10.31 16.98
N THR A 24 -15.20 9.37 16.03
CA THR A 24 -14.09 9.10 15.09
C THR A 24 -14.17 9.95 13.82
N VAL A 25 -15.20 10.79 13.69
CA VAL A 25 -15.49 11.64 12.53
C VAL A 25 -16.20 12.92 13.03
N PRO A 26 -15.85 14.13 12.54
CA PRO A 26 -14.75 14.42 11.61
C PRO A 26 -13.38 14.20 12.28
N LYS A 27 -12.41 13.71 11.50
CA LYS A 27 -11.03 13.58 11.95
C LYS A 27 -10.31 14.93 11.88
N ALA A 28 -9.38 15.16 12.80
CA ALA A 28 -8.62 16.41 12.87
C ALA A 28 -7.38 16.35 11.98
N GLU A 29 -7.13 17.43 11.25
CA GLU A 29 -5.98 17.55 10.35
C GLU A 29 -4.65 17.57 11.11
N ARG A 30 -3.60 17.06 10.47
CA ARG A 30 -2.22 16.97 10.99
C ARG A 30 -1.23 17.37 9.89
N GLU A 31 -0.13 18.00 10.28
CA GLU A 31 0.99 18.28 9.36
C GLU A 31 1.89 17.05 9.12
N SER A 32 2.02 16.20 10.14
CA SER A 32 2.78 14.94 10.06
C SER A 32 2.27 13.94 11.09
N VAL A 33 2.54 12.65 10.88
CA VAL A 33 2.12 11.58 11.79
C VAL A 33 3.06 10.37 11.69
N ALA A 34 3.29 9.69 12.81
CA ALA A 34 3.93 8.38 12.81
C ALA A 34 2.91 7.29 12.45
N VAL A 35 3.30 6.36 11.59
CA VAL A 35 2.47 5.26 11.12
C VAL A 35 3.10 3.94 11.57
N SER A 36 2.37 3.18 12.39
CA SER A 36 2.74 1.85 12.86
C SER A 36 2.00 0.77 12.09
N VAL A 37 2.31 -0.51 12.37
CA VAL A 37 1.56 -1.64 11.78
C VAL A 37 0.09 -1.69 12.21
N LEU A 38 -0.27 -0.98 13.28
CA LEU A 38 -1.64 -0.94 13.80
C LEU A 38 -2.42 0.28 13.33
N GLY A 39 -1.74 1.37 12.96
CA GLY A 39 -2.40 2.57 12.45
C GLY A 39 -1.57 3.83 12.63
N LEU A 40 -2.22 4.99 12.52
CA LEU A 40 -1.61 6.29 12.77
C LEU A 40 -1.58 6.57 14.28
N GLU A 41 -0.47 7.13 14.75
CA GLU A 41 -0.33 7.59 16.13
C GLU A 41 -1.46 8.57 16.48
N GLY A 42 -2.16 8.30 17.59
CA GLY A 42 -3.27 9.11 18.07
C GLY A 42 -4.58 8.90 17.29
N ASP A 43 -4.61 7.97 16.33
CA ASP A 43 -5.85 7.52 15.71
C ASP A 43 -6.43 6.31 16.44
N ARG A 44 -7.76 6.24 16.49
CA ARG A 44 -8.45 5.13 17.19
C ARG A 44 -8.30 3.80 16.46
N GLN A 45 -7.97 3.82 15.17
CA GLN A 45 -7.70 2.62 14.38
C GLN A 45 -6.41 1.89 14.82
N GLU A 46 -5.53 2.58 15.56
CA GLU A 46 -4.34 1.98 16.19
C GLU A 46 -4.68 0.94 17.26
N CYS A 47 -5.90 0.97 17.82
CA CYS A 47 -6.34 -0.04 18.77
C CYS A 47 -6.51 -1.42 18.10
N ALA A 48 -6.10 -2.48 18.81
CA ALA A 48 -6.43 -3.86 18.44
C ALA A 48 -7.95 -4.04 18.34
N VAL A 49 -8.38 -5.01 17.52
CA VAL A 49 -9.80 -5.26 17.18
C VAL A 49 -10.67 -5.20 18.44
N ASP A 50 -11.44 -4.12 18.56
CA ASP A 50 -12.45 -3.97 19.60
C ASP A 50 -13.76 -4.56 19.05
N GLU A 51 -14.24 -5.62 19.70
CA GLU A 51 -15.52 -6.27 19.38
C GLU A 51 -16.69 -5.29 19.53
N ASP A 52 -16.57 -4.30 20.43
CA ASP A 52 -17.60 -3.28 20.68
C ASP A 52 -17.75 -2.28 19.53
N TRP A 53 -16.76 -2.19 18.62
CA TRP A 53 -16.76 -1.23 17.51
C TRP A 53 -16.83 -1.90 16.13
N GLY A 54 -17.43 -3.09 16.03
CA GLY A 54 -17.74 -3.72 14.73
C GLY A 54 -16.51 -4.04 13.87
N GLY A 55 -15.32 -4.15 14.48
CA GLY A 55 -14.09 -4.62 13.84
C GLY A 55 -13.49 -3.69 12.79
N HIS A 56 -13.64 -2.36 12.90
CA HIS A 56 -13.03 -1.42 11.94
C HIS A 56 -11.56 -1.05 12.22
N GLY A 57 -10.91 -1.66 13.22
CA GLY A 57 -9.49 -1.50 13.50
C GLY A 57 -8.66 -2.73 13.12
N GLY A 58 -7.41 -2.74 13.55
CA GLY A 58 -6.47 -3.85 13.38
C GLY A 58 -5.63 -3.79 12.10
N PRO A 59 -4.63 -4.68 11.96
CA PRO A 59 -3.58 -4.55 10.93
C PRO A 59 -4.09 -4.49 9.50
N LEU A 60 -5.24 -5.11 9.21
CA LEU A 60 -5.84 -5.10 7.87
C LEU A 60 -6.63 -3.82 7.55
N LYS A 61 -6.84 -2.95 8.54
CA LYS A 61 -7.60 -1.70 8.45
C LYS A 61 -6.83 -0.54 9.11
N ALA A 62 -5.51 -0.64 9.18
CA ALA A 62 -4.63 0.29 9.87
C ALA A 62 -4.71 1.72 9.32
N VAL A 63 -4.88 1.85 8.00
CA VAL A 63 -4.98 3.16 7.33
C VAL A 63 -6.17 3.19 6.37
N CYS A 64 -7.03 4.17 6.50
CA CYS A 64 -8.09 4.48 5.54
C CYS A 64 -7.61 5.56 4.56
N CYS A 65 -7.60 5.27 3.26
CA CYS A 65 -7.19 6.22 2.22
C CYS A 65 -8.38 6.62 1.34
N TRP A 66 -8.38 7.87 0.87
CA TRP A 66 -9.34 8.37 -0.11
C TRP A 66 -8.70 9.29 -1.14
N SER A 67 -9.40 9.51 -2.26
CA SER A 67 -8.95 10.40 -3.33
C SER A 67 -9.48 11.82 -3.13
N ALA A 68 -8.57 12.79 -3.16
CA ALA A 68 -8.89 14.21 -3.27
C ALA A 68 -9.65 14.52 -4.56
N ASP A 69 -9.28 13.86 -5.66
CA ASP A 69 -9.88 14.06 -6.98
C ASP A 69 -11.35 13.62 -6.98
N VAL A 70 -11.65 12.44 -6.40
CA VAL A 70 -13.03 11.95 -6.20
C VAL A 70 -13.82 12.90 -5.30
N MET A 71 -13.21 13.43 -4.24
CA MET A 71 -13.87 14.38 -3.35
C MET A 71 -14.25 15.67 -4.09
N VAL A 72 -13.35 16.21 -4.91
CA VAL A 72 -13.60 17.40 -5.74
C VAL A 72 -14.73 17.14 -6.75
N GLU A 73 -14.78 15.96 -7.37
CA GLU A 73 -15.91 15.58 -8.23
C GLU A 73 -17.25 15.59 -7.48
N LEU A 74 -17.29 15.00 -6.29
CA LEU A 74 -18.50 14.99 -5.45
C LEU A 74 -18.91 16.40 -5.03
N GLN A 75 -17.95 17.27 -4.70
CA GLN A 75 -18.22 18.68 -4.39
C GLN A 75 -18.81 19.43 -5.60
N ARG A 76 -18.31 19.17 -6.82
CA ARG A 76 -18.88 19.73 -8.05
C ARG A 76 -20.30 19.24 -8.33
N GLU A 77 -20.62 18.02 -7.90
CA GLU A 77 -21.99 17.46 -7.94
C GLU A 77 -22.90 18.03 -6.83
N GLY A 78 -22.38 18.90 -5.95
CA GLY A 78 -23.14 19.58 -4.90
C GLY A 78 -23.14 18.87 -3.55
N HIS A 79 -22.35 17.80 -3.37
CA HIS A 79 -22.20 17.17 -2.06
C HIS A 79 -21.32 18.04 -1.14
N PRO A 80 -21.75 18.35 0.10
CA PRO A 80 -20.98 19.17 1.04
C PRO A 80 -19.87 18.36 1.74
N VAL A 81 -19.25 17.43 1.03
CA VAL A 81 -18.21 16.56 1.58
C VAL A 81 -16.93 17.35 1.80
N LEU A 82 -16.31 17.18 2.97
CA LEU A 82 -15.08 17.88 3.36
C LEU A 82 -13.96 16.89 3.71
N PRO A 83 -12.69 17.30 3.61
CA PRO A 83 -11.55 16.51 4.06
C PRO A 83 -11.65 16.12 5.54
N GLY A 84 -11.42 14.83 5.84
CA GLY A 84 -11.48 14.24 7.18
C GLY A 84 -12.89 13.82 7.63
N PHE A 85 -13.93 14.11 6.86
CA PHE A 85 -15.33 13.89 7.27
C PHE A 85 -15.84 12.50 6.88
N CYS A 86 -15.12 11.76 6.06
CA CYS A 86 -15.52 10.45 5.59
C CYS A 86 -14.77 9.29 6.28
N GLY A 87 -13.99 9.60 7.32
CA GLY A 87 -13.22 8.66 8.14
C GLY A 87 -11.90 8.23 7.50
N GLU A 88 -11.47 8.90 6.43
CA GLU A 88 -10.15 8.76 5.83
C GLU A 88 -9.06 9.31 6.75
N ASN A 89 -7.92 8.64 6.76
CA ASN A 89 -6.68 9.12 7.36
C ASN A 89 -5.84 9.88 6.34
N PHE A 90 -5.73 9.35 5.13
CA PHE A 90 -4.97 9.97 4.06
C PHE A 90 -5.88 10.39 2.92
N LEU A 91 -5.76 11.65 2.53
CA LEU A 91 -6.36 12.18 1.32
C LEU A 91 -5.26 12.33 0.25
N LEU A 92 -5.39 11.58 -0.83
CA LEU A 92 -4.37 11.42 -1.85
C LEU A 92 -4.84 12.08 -3.15
N GLY A 93 -4.02 12.91 -3.78
CA GLY A 93 -4.37 13.58 -5.03
C GLY A 93 -3.41 13.26 -6.18
N GLY A 94 -3.89 13.43 -7.41
CA GLY A 94 -3.10 13.19 -8.62
C GLY A 94 -2.90 11.72 -8.96
N LEU A 95 -3.78 10.85 -8.45
CA LEU A 95 -3.72 9.40 -8.66
C LEU A 95 -4.90 8.95 -9.52
N ASP A 96 -4.65 7.99 -10.41
CA ASP A 96 -5.73 7.25 -11.05
C ASP A 96 -6.37 6.30 -10.02
N TRP A 97 -7.42 6.80 -9.35
CA TRP A 97 -8.06 6.12 -8.24
C TRP A 97 -8.70 4.79 -8.63
N GLU A 98 -9.04 4.60 -9.91
CA GLU A 98 -9.59 3.33 -10.42
C GLU A 98 -8.58 2.18 -10.33
N GLN A 99 -7.29 2.51 -10.25
CA GLN A 99 -6.23 1.52 -10.10
C GLN A 99 -6.07 1.05 -8.65
N VAL A 100 -6.57 1.82 -7.67
CA VAL A 100 -6.40 1.58 -6.23
C VAL A 100 -7.38 0.52 -5.75
N VAL A 101 -7.02 -0.75 -6.00
CA VAL A 101 -7.83 -1.94 -5.69
C VAL A 101 -7.08 -2.90 -4.77
N PRO A 102 -7.77 -3.84 -4.09
CA PRO A 102 -7.13 -4.82 -3.22
C PRO A 102 -5.94 -5.55 -3.86
N GLY A 103 -4.86 -5.68 -3.08
CA GLY A 103 -3.56 -6.20 -3.49
C GLY A 103 -2.60 -5.16 -4.11
N LEU A 104 -3.07 -3.95 -4.43
CA LEU A 104 -2.19 -2.87 -4.88
C LEU A 104 -1.35 -2.34 -3.71
N ARG A 105 -0.08 -2.02 -3.96
CA ARG A 105 0.80 -1.33 -3.02
C ARG A 105 0.92 0.16 -3.34
N LEU A 106 0.85 0.99 -2.31
CA LEU A 106 1.09 2.43 -2.38
C LEU A 106 2.28 2.81 -1.49
N GLU A 107 3.25 3.48 -2.07
CA GLU A 107 4.33 4.13 -1.31
C GLU A 107 3.88 5.58 -1.03
N VAL A 108 3.89 5.99 0.24
CA VAL A 108 3.51 7.33 0.72
C VAL A 108 4.62 7.82 1.62
N GLY A 109 5.46 8.74 1.11
CA GLY A 109 6.66 9.16 1.84
C GLY A 109 7.53 7.96 2.23
N ALA A 110 7.76 7.77 3.53
CA ALA A 110 8.52 6.65 4.07
C ALA A 110 7.72 5.35 4.32
N VAL A 111 6.41 5.37 4.07
CA VAL A 111 5.49 4.27 4.42
C VAL A 111 5.11 3.47 3.18
N LEU A 112 5.10 2.14 3.31
CA LEU A 112 4.55 1.24 2.29
C LEU A 112 3.24 0.65 2.77
N LEU A 113 2.18 0.91 2.01
CA LEU A 113 0.82 0.46 2.25
C LEU A 113 0.42 -0.61 1.24
N GLU A 114 -0.49 -1.49 1.65
CA GLU A 114 -1.16 -2.45 0.77
C GLU A 114 -2.66 -2.38 0.94
N VAL A 115 -3.37 -2.18 -0.17
CA VAL A 115 -4.84 -2.13 -0.17
C VAL A 115 -5.39 -3.50 0.19
N THR A 116 -6.17 -3.58 1.27
CA THR A 116 -6.76 -4.83 1.75
C THR A 116 -8.20 -4.99 1.28
N GLN A 117 -9.00 -3.92 1.32
CA GLN A 117 -10.42 -3.95 0.97
C GLN A 117 -10.98 -2.54 0.73
N HIS A 118 -12.10 -2.47 0.01
CA HIS A 118 -12.89 -1.25 -0.09
C HIS A 118 -13.66 -0.97 1.21
N VAL A 119 -13.88 0.31 1.51
CA VAL A 119 -14.63 0.73 2.69
C VAL A 119 -16.11 0.87 2.36
N ARG A 120 -16.96 0.18 3.12
CA ARG A 120 -18.42 0.39 3.03
C ARG A 120 -18.78 1.73 3.68
N PRO A 121 -19.62 2.56 3.05
CA PRO A 121 -20.10 3.79 3.67
C PRO A 121 -21.07 3.47 4.81
N CYS A 122 -21.20 4.40 5.76
CA CYS A 122 -22.02 4.26 6.96
C CYS A 122 -23.04 5.40 7.05
N HIS A 123 -24.20 5.16 7.66
CA HIS A 123 -25.26 6.17 7.83
C HIS A 123 -24.78 7.43 8.56
N LYS A 124 -23.77 7.31 9.43
CA LYS A 124 -23.14 8.45 10.13
C LYS A 124 -22.53 9.49 9.18
N GLN A 125 -22.33 9.14 7.92
CA GLN A 125 -21.78 10.03 6.89
C GLN A 125 -22.86 10.76 6.10
N ALA A 126 -24.15 10.49 6.33
CA ALA A 126 -25.25 11.03 5.53
C ALA A 126 -25.21 12.56 5.41
N SER A 127 -24.90 13.27 6.50
CA SER A 127 -24.79 14.74 6.52
C SER A 127 -23.75 15.31 5.55
N ASN A 128 -22.76 14.50 5.16
CA ASN A 128 -21.68 14.93 4.26
C ASN A 128 -22.07 14.82 2.78
N PHE A 129 -23.28 14.35 2.48
CA PHE A 129 -23.75 14.14 1.11
C PHE A 129 -25.10 14.84 0.90
N LEU A 130 -25.24 15.47 -0.27
CA LEU A 130 -26.49 16.09 -0.71
C LEU A 130 -27.67 15.11 -0.55
N HIS A 131 -28.71 15.56 0.16
CA HIS A 131 -29.90 14.76 0.50
C HIS A 131 -29.61 13.43 1.23
N GLY A 132 -28.49 13.33 1.97
CA GLY A 132 -28.16 12.11 2.68
C GLY A 132 -27.62 10.99 1.79
N GLN A 133 -27.20 11.28 0.55
CA GLN A 133 -26.80 10.28 -0.44
C GLN A 133 -25.39 9.70 -0.21
N TYR A 134 -25.10 9.21 0.99
CA TYR A 134 -23.82 8.57 1.33
C TYR A 134 -23.53 7.29 0.53
N SER A 135 -24.48 6.81 -0.29
CA SER A 135 -24.22 5.70 -1.21
C SER A 135 -23.39 6.08 -2.45
N GLU A 136 -23.11 7.36 -2.65
CA GLU A 136 -22.24 7.87 -3.74
C GLU A 136 -20.78 7.43 -3.64
N ILE A 137 -20.36 7.02 -2.44
CA ILE A 137 -19.04 6.47 -2.12
C ILE A 137 -19.09 4.96 -1.88
N SER A 138 -20.22 4.32 -2.23
CA SER A 138 -20.39 2.87 -2.07
C SER A 138 -19.56 2.10 -3.10
N PRO A 139 -18.74 1.12 -2.69
CA PRO A 139 -18.00 0.30 -3.65
C PRO A 139 -18.93 -0.57 -4.54
N VAL A 140 -20.17 -0.82 -4.11
CA VAL A 140 -21.16 -1.60 -4.88
C VAL A 140 -21.83 -0.74 -5.93
N LYS A 141 -22.20 0.50 -5.60
CA LYS A 141 -22.91 1.39 -6.53
C LYS A 141 -21.97 2.22 -7.41
N ARG A 142 -20.85 2.65 -6.83
CA ARG A 142 -19.86 3.56 -7.40
C ARG A 142 -18.45 3.04 -7.09
N PRO A 143 -18.04 1.89 -7.66
CA PRO A 143 -16.77 1.21 -7.32
C PRO A 143 -15.55 2.13 -7.39
N ARG A 144 -15.56 3.09 -8.32
CA ARG A 144 -14.48 4.05 -8.57
C ARG A 144 -14.42 5.21 -7.58
N ARG A 145 -15.38 5.34 -6.67
CA ARG A 145 -15.47 6.46 -5.71
C ARG A 145 -15.21 6.05 -4.27
N SER A 146 -15.12 4.74 -4.02
CA SER A 146 -15.00 4.22 -2.67
C SER A 146 -13.63 4.52 -2.06
N ARG A 147 -13.61 4.63 -0.74
CA ARG A 147 -12.38 4.61 0.06
C ARG A 147 -11.80 3.20 0.10
N VAL A 148 -10.54 3.10 0.52
CA VAL A 148 -9.88 1.83 0.74
C VAL A 148 -9.26 1.76 2.14
N TYR A 149 -9.28 0.57 2.73
CA TYR A 149 -8.43 0.23 3.86
C TYR A 149 -7.12 -0.34 3.36
N CYS A 150 -6.06 -0.02 4.08
CA CYS A 150 -4.71 -0.50 3.83
C CYS A 150 -4.11 -1.11 5.09
N ALA A 151 -3.32 -2.16 4.89
CA ALA A 151 -2.34 -2.63 5.86
C ALA A 151 -1.03 -1.87 5.67
N VAL A 152 -0.27 -1.73 6.75
CA VAL A 152 1.06 -1.11 6.74
C VAL A 152 2.11 -2.21 6.66
N LEU A 153 2.80 -2.27 5.52
CA LEU A 153 3.89 -3.23 5.28
C LEU A 153 5.23 -2.70 5.80
N VAL A 154 5.46 -1.40 5.63
CA VAL A 154 6.65 -0.70 6.14
C VAL A 154 6.20 0.52 6.94
N PRO A 155 6.36 0.50 8.28
CA PRO A 155 6.09 1.65 9.15
C PRO A 155 7.04 2.82 8.87
N GLY A 156 6.64 4.02 9.26
CA GLY A 156 7.42 5.23 9.03
C GLY A 156 6.70 6.50 9.47
N LYS A 157 7.35 7.65 9.30
CA LYS A 157 6.74 8.96 9.48
C LYS A 157 6.36 9.53 8.13
N VAL A 158 5.16 10.10 8.03
CA VAL A 158 4.69 10.82 6.84
C VAL A 158 4.37 12.27 7.18
N SER A 159 4.51 13.15 6.20
CA SER A 159 4.18 14.58 6.29
C SER A 159 3.33 15.02 5.10
N LEU A 160 2.52 16.07 5.29
CA LEU A 160 1.78 16.67 4.18
C LEU A 160 2.72 17.05 3.03
N GLY A 161 2.27 16.80 1.80
CA GLY A 161 3.07 17.01 0.61
C GLY A 161 3.99 15.84 0.22
N ASP A 162 4.07 14.79 1.04
CA ASP A 162 4.83 13.59 0.68
C ASP A 162 4.37 13.00 -0.65
N ALA A 163 5.34 12.54 -1.44
CA ALA A 163 5.07 11.90 -2.72
C ALA A 163 4.33 10.58 -2.51
N VAL A 164 3.40 10.28 -3.42
CA VAL A 164 2.62 9.05 -3.44
C VAL A 164 2.89 8.31 -4.74
N LYS A 165 3.16 7.01 -4.67
CA LYS A 165 3.44 6.19 -5.85
C LYS A 165 2.63 4.91 -5.85
N LEU A 166 2.01 4.62 -7.00
CA LEU A 166 1.31 3.37 -7.23
C LEU A 166 2.25 2.30 -7.79
N HIS A 167 2.30 1.14 -7.15
CA HIS A 167 3.00 -0.03 -7.66
C HIS A 167 2.04 -0.93 -8.44
N VAL A 168 1.69 -0.49 -9.65
CA VAL A 168 0.69 -1.14 -10.52
C VAL A 168 0.97 -2.61 -10.86
N ASN A 169 2.23 -3.03 -10.73
CA ASN A 169 2.69 -4.39 -10.94
C ASN A 169 2.31 -5.37 -9.81
N THR A 170 1.75 -4.89 -8.70
CA THR A 170 1.35 -5.74 -7.56
C THR A 170 -0.13 -6.10 -7.55
N ARG A 171 -0.92 -5.65 -8.54
CA ARG A 171 -2.37 -5.92 -8.60
C ARG A 171 -2.67 -7.42 -8.53
N GLY A 172 -3.67 -7.79 -7.71
CA GLY A 172 -4.11 -9.17 -7.55
C GLY A 172 -3.12 -10.07 -6.79
N ALA A 173 -2.04 -9.51 -6.23
CA ALA A 173 -1.20 -10.24 -5.31
C ALA A 173 -2.04 -10.72 -4.12
N LYS A 174 -1.92 -12.02 -3.77
CA LYS A 174 -2.46 -12.57 -2.52
C LYS A 174 -1.60 -12.09 -1.35
N ALA A 175 -1.71 -10.81 -0.99
CA ALA A 175 -0.94 -10.24 0.10
C ALA A 175 -1.94 -9.43 0.94
N TYR A 176 -2.38 -10.06 2.01
CA TYR A 176 -2.02 -9.71 3.37
C TYR A 176 -1.80 -10.95 4.28
N ALA A 177 -2.18 -12.15 3.82
CA ALA A 177 -2.16 -13.39 4.61
C ALA A 177 -0.76 -14.00 4.78
N VAL A 178 0.25 -13.48 4.08
CA VAL A 178 1.60 -14.05 4.01
C VAL A 178 2.71 -13.08 4.45
N ASP A 179 2.39 -11.81 4.72
CA ASP A 179 3.40 -10.84 5.17
C ASP A 179 3.54 -10.86 6.71
N PRO A 180 4.74 -11.09 7.25
CA PRO A 180 4.97 -11.13 8.70
C PRO A 180 4.54 -9.85 9.43
N CYS A 181 4.67 -8.66 8.81
CA CYS A 181 4.31 -7.38 9.43
C CYS A 181 2.81 -7.24 9.66
N VAL A 182 2.02 -7.72 8.70
CA VAL A 182 0.57 -7.74 8.82
C VAL A 182 0.09 -8.76 9.86
N LEU A 183 0.94 -9.74 10.19
CA LEU A 183 0.74 -10.71 11.28
C LEU A 183 1.39 -10.27 12.61
N GLY A 184 1.86 -9.02 12.73
CA GLY A 184 2.47 -8.48 13.95
C GLY A 184 3.92 -8.91 14.21
N ARG A 185 4.66 -9.32 13.17
CA ARG A 185 6.08 -9.71 13.23
C ARG A 185 6.97 -8.67 12.54
N SER A 186 8.24 -8.53 12.97
CA SER A 186 9.17 -7.54 12.42
C SER A 186 9.42 -7.72 10.91
N PRO A 187 9.51 -6.63 10.11
CA PRO A 187 9.80 -6.71 8.68
C PRO A 187 11.13 -7.40 8.42
N ARG A 188 11.18 -8.25 7.39
CA ARG A 188 12.46 -8.67 6.83
C ARG A 188 13.06 -7.50 6.07
N LEU A 189 14.36 -7.26 6.23
CA LEU A 189 15.15 -6.13 5.72
C LEU A 189 15.11 -5.87 4.19
N ASP A 190 14.43 -6.71 3.40
CA ASP A 190 14.36 -6.64 1.94
C ASP A 190 12.99 -6.13 1.41
N TRP A 191 12.46 -5.04 1.98
CA TRP A 191 11.11 -4.54 1.64
C TRP A 191 10.90 -4.26 0.14
N TRP A 192 11.96 -3.89 -0.60
CA TRP A 192 11.92 -3.64 -2.05
C TRP A 192 11.43 -4.86 -2.86
N ARG A 193 11.58 -6.08 -2.32
CA ARG A 193 11.06 -7.31 -2.95
C ARG A 193 9.54 -7.34 -3.01
N LEU A 194 8.87 -6.59 -2.14
CA LEU A 194 7.42 -6.46 -2.12
C LEU A 194 6.93 -5.67 -3.33
N VAL A 195 7.69 -4.69 -3.81
CA VAL A 195 7.28 -3.88 -4.96
C VAL A 195 7.78 -4.41 -6.30
N LEU A 196 8.40 -5.60 -6.32
CA LEU A 196 8.78 -6.28 -7.56
C LEU A 196 7.55 -6.88 -8.26
N PRO A 197 7.56 -6.96 -9.61
CA PRO A 197 6.50 -7.64 -10.34
C PRO A 197 6.39 -9.09 -9.87
N SER A 198 5.15 -9.57 -9.70
CA SER A 198 4.86 -10.99 -9.51
C SER A 198 5.69 -11.80 -10.49
N ARG A 199 6.51 -12.75 -10.02
CA ARG A 199 7.18 -13.68 -10.93
C ARG A 199 6.12 -14.23 -11.88
N PRO A 200 6.32 -14.22 -13.21
CA PRO A 200 5.40 -14.90 -14.09
C PRO A 200 5.30 -16.34 -13.59
N PHE A 201 4.07 -16.82 -13.42
CA PHE A 201 3.82 -18.21 -13.12
C PHE A 201 4.32 -19.00 -14.33
N LEU A 202 5.58 -19.41 -14.31
CA LEU A 202 6.11 -20.43 -15.19
C LEU A 202 5.37 -21.71 -14.79
N GLY A 203 4.23 -21.93 -15.43
CA GLY A 203 3.54 -23.21 -15.34
C GLY A 203 4.56 -24.29 -15.62
N LEU A 204 4.65 -25.26 -14.72
CA LEU A 204 5.37 -26.51 -14.96
C LEU A 204 4.64 -27.25 -16.09
N SER A 205 4.91 -26.85 -17.33
CA SER A 205 4.69 -27.69 -18.50
C SER A 205 6.02 -28.31 -18.87
N GLY A 206 6.17 -29.59 -18.51
CA GLY A 206 6.82 -30.63 -19.32
C GLY A 206 8.25 -30.37 -19.81
N LEU A 207 9.17 -31.16 -19.23
CA LEU A 207 10.29 -31.82 -19.91
C LEU A 207 10.51 -31.47 -21.40
N ALA A 208 11.63 -30.82 -21.68
CA ALA A 208 12.38 -31.07 -22.90
C ALA A 208 13.87 -31.09 -22.56
N LEU A 209 14.40 -32.31 -22.50
CA LEU A 209 15.82 -32.61 -22.64
C LEU A 209 16.37 -31.89 -23.88
N GLY A 210 17.42 -31.11 -23.69
CA GLY A 210 18.17 -30.50 -24.78
C GLY A 210 19.63 -30.40 -24.37
N HIS A 211 20.37 -31.50 -24.57
CA HIS A 211 21.83 -31.48 -24.63
C HIS A 211 22.29 -30.32 -25.50
N PHE A 212 23.07 -29.40 -24.93
CA PHE A 212 23.99 -28.58 -25.72
C PHE A 212 25.41 -28.82 -25.25
N LEU A 213 26.14 -29.47 -26.17
CA LEU A 213 27.58 -29.63 -26.24
C LEU A 213 28.32 -28.41 -25.71
N VAL A 214 29.23 -28.65 -24.76
CA VAL A 214 30.32 -27.72 -24.45
C VAL A 214 31.27 -27.73 -25.65
N LEU A 215 31.16 -26.73 -26.51
CA LEU A 215 32.18 -26.41 -27.51
C LEU A 215 33.37 -25.76 -26.80
N GLY A 216 34.53 -26.37 -27.00
CA GLY A 216 35.78 -25.96 -26.38
C GLY A 216 36.24 -24.56 -26.79
N LEU A 217 36.78 -23.85 -25.81
CA LEU A 217 37.76 -22.79 -26.07
C LEU A 217 39.11 -23.29 -25.56
N GLY A 218 40.05 -23.42 -26.48
CA GLY A 218 41.44 -23.71 -26.18
C GLY A 218 42.10 -22.54 -25.46
N LEU A 219 42.96 -22.89 -24.51
CA LEU A 219 44.06 -22.04 -24.09
C LEU A 219 45.29 -22.94 -23.95
N LEU A 220 46.10 -22.93 -25.01
CA LEU A 220 47.51 -23.30 -24.96
C LEU A 220 48.21 -22.30 -24.05
N LEU A 221 48.70 -22.75 -22.89
CA LEU A 221 49.91 -22.17 -22.31
C LEU A 221 50.83 -23.32 -21.88
N GLY A 222 52.06 -23.23 -22.38
CA GLY A 222 53.05 -24.29 -22.41
C GLY A 222 53.54 -24.74 -21.03
N ARG A 223 53.97 -26.01 -21.03
CA ARG A 223 54.88 -26.59 -20.05
C ARG A 223 56.19 -25.81 -20.01
N LEU A 224 56.74 -25.66 -18.81
CA LEU A 224 58.10 -26.02 -18.35
C LEU A 224 58.03 -25.90 -16.80
N SER A 225 58.08 -26.97 -16.00
CA SER A 225 59.32 -27.63 -15.51
C SER A 225 60.21 -26.58 -14.82
N VAL A 226 60.59 -26.58 -13.54
CA VAL A 226 60.90 -27.61 -12.54
C VAL A 226 61.06 -26.86 -11.19
N GLY A 227 60.92 -27.53 -10.03
CA GLY A 227 61.60 -27.07 -8.80
C GLY A 227 60.81 -27.21 -7.49
N TRP A 228 60.81 -28.40 -6.90
CA TRP A 228 60.68 -28.57 -5.46
C TRP A 228 62.08 -28.46 -4.83
N PRO A 229 62.22 -27.98 -3.57
CA PRO A 229 62.12 -28.95 -2.48
C PRO A 229 61.42 -28.42 -1.21
N ARG A 230 60.70 -29.34 -0.54
CA ARG A 230 60.52 -29.32 0.92
C ARG A 230 61.90 -29.45 1.58
N GLN A 231 62.16 -28.78 2.71
CA GLN A 231 62.59 -29.39 3.98
C GLN A 231 62.53 -28.38 5.16
N TRP A 232 61.76 -28.76 6.18
CA TRP A 232 61.99 -28.67 7.63
C TRP A 232 62.90 -27.58 8.24
N ARG A 233 62.31 -26.68 9.05
CA ARG A 233 62.36 -26.67 10.52
C ARG A 233 61.34 -25.69 11.08
#